data_AF-W1Y1Q1-F1
#
_entry.id   AF-W1Y1Q1-F1
#
_cell.length_a   1.000
_cell.length_b   1.000
_cell.length_c   1.000
_cell.angle_alpha   90.00
_cell.angle_beta   90.00
_cell.angle_gamma   90.00
#
_symmetry.space_group_name_H-M   'P 1'
#
loop_
_entity.id
_entity.type
_entity.pdbx_description
1 polymer ?
#
loop_
_entity_poly.entity_id
_entity_poly.type
_entity_poly.pdbx_seq_one_letter_code
_entity_poly.pdbx_strand_id
1 'polypeptide(L)'
;KYYFTHEKDNIMSVFATVGSGPGGNGQNVARMFIRLKDWSERDSKTGTSFAIIERATKAFNKIKEARVIASSPPAISGLGSSAGFDMELQDHAG
;
A
#
# COMPACT_ATOMS: atom_id res chain seq x y z
N LYS A 1 -8.53 7.84 7.49
CA LYS A 1 -8.78 9.30 7.37
C LYS A 1 -8.05 9.93 6.18
N TYR A 2 -6.73 9.81 6.05
CA TYR A 2 -5.93 10.42 4.98
C TYR A 2 -6.54 10.30 3.56
N TYR A 3 -6.89 9.08 3.15
CA TYR A 3 -7.44 8.81 1.81
C TYR A 3 -8.75 9.54 1.51
N PHE A 4 -9.62 9.69 2.51
CA PHE A 4 -10.90 10.38 2.34
C PHE A 4 -10.80 11.90 2.39
N THR A 5 -9.64 12.46 2.77
CA THR A 5 -9.45 13.92 2.85
C THR A 5 -8.49 14.43 1.78
N HIS A 6 -7.34 13.79 1.61
CA HIS A 6 -6.28 14.23 0.69
C HIS A 6 -6.37 13.56 -0.69
N GLU A 7 -7.06 12.44 -0.80
CA GLU A 7 -7.17 11.66 -2.04
C GLU A 7 -8.64 11.43 -2.45
N LYS A 8 -9.57 12.24 -1.93
CA LYS A 8 -11.03 12.08 -2.14
C LYS A 8 -11.45 12.01 -3.61
N ASP A 9 -10.70 12.70 -4.48
CA ASP A 9 -10.99 12.75 -5.91
C ASP A 9 -10.53 11.46 -6.61
N ASN A 10 -9.60 10.72 -6.02
CA ASN A 10 -9.00 9.51 -6.57
C ASN A 10 -9.56 8.20 -5.97
N ILE A 11 -10.10 8.23 -4.75
CA ILE A 11 -10.52 7.04 -4.00
C ILE A 11 -12.02 6.80 -4.13
N MET A 12 -12.38 5.55 -4.44
CA MET A 12 -13.75 5.04 -4.41
C MET A 12 -14.10 4.46 -3.03
N SER A 13 -13.23 3.59 -2.50
CA SER A 13 -13.46 2.98 -1.19
C SER A 13 -12.17 2.53 -0.52
N VAL A 14 -12.24 2.36 0.80
CA VAL A 14 -11.17 1.82 1.63
C VAL A 14 -11.74 0.70 2.46
N PHE A 15 -11.16 -0.50 2.31
CA PHE A 15 -11.45 -1.66 3.14
C PHE A 15 -10.22 -1.99 3.97
N ALA A 16 -10.36 -2.31 5.25
CA ALA A 16 -9.24 -2.57 6.13
C ALA A 16 -9.49 -3.82 6.97
N THR A 17 -8.45 -4.64 7.10
CA THR A 17 -8.44 -5.81 7.97
C THR A 17 -7.39 -5.60 9.05
N VAL A 18 -7.82 -5.59 10.31
CA VAL A 18 -6.94 -5.56 11.49
C VAL A 18 -6.57 -7.01 11.84
N GLY A 19 -5.35 -7.23 12.31
CA GLY A 19 -4.89 -8.57 12.69
C GLY A 19 -4.11 -9.30 11.61
N SER A 20 -4.04 -8.77 10.39
CA SER A 20 -3.35 -9.37 9.24
C SER A 20 -2.48 -8.36 8.51
N GLY A 21 -1.22 -8.71 8.23
CA GLY A 21 -0.23 -7.83 7.60
C GLY A 21 0.65 -8.55 6.57
N PRO A 22 1.63 -7.85 5.97
CA PRO A 22 2.54 -8.42 4.97
C PRO A 22 3.40 -9.59 5.46
N GLY A 23 3.74 -9.63 6.76
CA GLY A 23 4.60 -10.66 7.36
C GLY A 23 3.88 -11.65 8.27
N GLY A 24 2.53 -11.74 8.20
CA GLY A 24 1.73 -12.63 9.05
C GLY A 24 0.62 -11.92 9.82
N ASN A 25 0.05 -12.63 10.79
CA ASN A 25 -1.05 -12.15 11.61
C ASN A 25 -0.57 -11.69 13.00
N GLY A 26 -1.14 -10.62 13.53
CA GLY A 26 -0.76 -10.05 14.82
C GLY A 26 -1.66 -8.87 15.21
N GLN A 27 -1.87 -8.67 16.51
CA GLN A 27 -2.79 -7.63 17.01
C GLN A 27 -2.34 -6.20 16.65
N ASN A 28 -1.06 -6.02 16.37
CA ASN A 28 -0.44 -4.73 16.03
C ASN A 28 -0.26 -4.49 14.52
N VAL A 29 -0.83 -5.34 13.66
CA VAL A 29 -0.76 -5.18 12.20
C VAL A 29 -2.13 -4.99 11.57
N ALA A 30 -2.17 -4.28 10.45
CA ALA A 30 -3.35 -4.13 9.63
C ALA A 30 -2.98 -4.03 8.15
N ARG A 31 -3.91 -4.44 7.30
CA ARG A 31 -3.83 -4.31 5.84
C ARG A 31 -5.00 -3.48 5.35
N MET A 32 -4.72 -2.54 4.45
CA MET A 32 -5.75 -1.71 3.82
C MET A 32 -5.76 -1.96 2.31
N PHE A 33 -6.96 -2.16 1.77
CA PHE A 33 -7.25 -2.28 0.35
C PHE A 33 -7.91 -0.99 -0.10
N ILE A 34 -7.23 -0.28 -0.98
CA ILE A 34 -7.65 1.03 -1.48
C ILE A 34 -8.17 0.84 -2.90
N ARG A 35 -9.48 1.00 -3.08
CA ARG A 35 -10.10 0.98 -4.41
C ARG A 35 -10.06 2.39 -4.98
N LEU A 36 -9.37 2.54 -6.10
CA LEU A 36 -9.35 3.80 -6.86
C LEU A 36 -10.65 3.94 -7.68
N LYS A 37 -11.01 5.18 -8.01
CA LYS A 37 -12.05 5.46 -9.01
C LYS A 37 -11.62 5.01 -10.40
N ASP A 38 -12.55 5.02 -11.34
CA ASP A 38 -12.23 4.73 -12.73
C ASP A 38 -11.13 5.68 -13.25
N TRP A 39 -10.39 5.25 -14.26
CA TRP A 39 -9.33 6.08 -14.86
C TRP A 39 -9.88 7.36 -15.48
N SER A 40 -11.08 7.33 -16.04
CA SER A 40 -11.75 8.50 -16.63
C SER A 40 -12.16 9.56 -15.60
N GLU A 41 -12.32 9.17 -14.33
CA GLU A 41 -12.72 10.06 -13.23
C GLU A 41 -11.52 10.68 -12.50
N ARG A 42 -10.29 10.36 -12.92
CA ARG A 42 -9.05 10.78 -12.27
C ARG A 42 -8.21 11.62 -13.21
N ASP A 43 -7.43 12.54 -12.62
CA ASP A 43 -6.44 13.28 -13.39
C ASP A 43 -5.35 12.32 -13.90
N SER A 44 -5.05 12.38 -15.20
CA SER A 44 -4.18 11.43 -15.88
C SER A 44 -2.71 11.50 -15.44
N LYS A 45 -2.29 12.60 -14.79
CA LYS A 45 -0.92 12.81 -14.32
C LYS A 45 -0.81 12.58 -12.81
N THR A 46 -1.72 13.16 -12.05
CA THR A 46 -1.66 13.23 -10.58
C THR A 46 -2.54 12.17 -9.89
N GLY A 47 -3.50 11.60 -10.60
CA GLY A 47 -4.41 10.56 -10.13
C GLY A 47 -3.94 9.14 -10.43
N THR A 48 -2.72 8.96 -10.95
CA THR A 48 -2.15 7.62 -11.15
C THR A 48 -1.91 6.90 -9.83
N SER A 49 -1.95 5.56 -9.82
CA SER A 49 -1.68 4.78 -8.61
C SER A 49 -0.30 5.08 -8.01
N PHE A 50 0.71 5.25 -8.88
CA PHE A 50 2.07 5.61 -8.48
C PHE A 50 2.13 6.99 -7.80
N ALA A 51 1.49 8.01 -8.37
CA ALA A 51 1.47 9.34 -7.79
C ALA A 51 0.75 9.36 -6.43
N ILE A 52 -0.34 8.60 -6.29
CA ILE A 52 -1.05 8.45 -5.01
C ILE A 52 -0.18 7.74 -3.98
N ILE A 53 0.51 6.66 -4.36
CA ILE A 53 1.43 5.92 -3.48
C ILE A 53 2.57 6.82 -3.00
N GLU A 54 3.16 7.62 -3.88
CA GLU A 54 4.24 8.53 -3.52
C GLU A 54 3.78 9.54 -2.46
N ARG A 55 2.62 10.18 -2.66
CA ARG A 55 2.05 11.13 -1.69
C ARG A 55 1.69 10.45 -0.37
N ALA A 56 1.04 9.30 -0.43
CA ALA A 56 0.66 8.52 0.75
C ALA A 56 1.91 8.10 1.56
N THR A 57 2.95 7.63 0.89
CA THR A 57 4.23 7.26 1.51
C THR A 57 4.86 8.46 2.22
N LYS A 58 4.95 9.62 1.53
CA LYS A 58 5.45 10.86 2.13
C LYS A 58 4.65 11.29 3.36
N ALA A 59 3.32 11.16 3.31
CA ALA A 59 2.45 11.50 4.43
C ALA A 59 2.61 10.54 5.62
N PHE A 60 2.67 9.24 5.36
CA PHE A 60 2.72 8.22 6.41
C PHE A 60 4.10 8.05 7.02
N ASN A 61 5.18 8.44 6.33
CA ASN A 61 6.52 8.52 6.91
C ASN A 61 6.61 9.47 8.12
N LYS A 62 5.61 10.32 8.34
CA LYS A 62 5.52 11.21 9.52
C LYS A 62 4.99 10.50 10.78
N ILE A 63 4.42 9.30 10.64
CA ILE A 63 3.92 8.51 11.76
C ILE A 63 5.12 7.82 12.42
N LYS A 64 5.34 8.05 13.72
CA LYS A 64 6.52 7.52 14.43
C LYS A 64 6.25 6.15 15.05
N GLU A 65 4.99 5.89 15.36
CA GLU A 65 4.53 4.74 16.15
C GLU A 65 4.22 3.53 15.28
N ALA A 66 4.18 3.70 13.94
CA ALA A 66 3.84 2.64 13.01
C ALA A 66 4.58 2.82 11.68
N ARG A 67 4.95 1.69 11.08
CA ARG A 67 5.46 1.64 9.71
C ARG A 67 4.32 1.35 8.75
N VAL A 68 4.08 2.26 7.82
CA VAL A 68 3.04 2.10 6.78
C VAL A 68 3.71 2.06 5.42
N ILE A 69 3.43 1.02 4.66
CA ILE A 69 3.94 0.84 3.29
C ILE A 69 2.74 0.82 2.36
N ALA A 70 2.75 1.72 1.37
CA ALA A 70 1.77 1.74 0.29
C ALA A 70 2.42 1.18 -0.97
N SER A 71 1.77 0.23 -1.62
CA SER A 71 2.24 -0.37 -2.87
C SER A 71 1.07 -0.71 -3.78
N SER A 72 1.35 -0.77 -5.09
CA SER A 72 0.43 -1.35 -6.06
C SER A 72 0.72 -2.85 -6.17
N PRO A 73 -0.30 -3.68 -6.45
CA PRO A 73 -0.07 -5.06 -6.83
C PRO A 73 0.82 -5.14 -8.08
N PRO A 74 1.58 -6.24 -8.26
CA PRO A 74 2.37 -6.44 -9.47
C PRO A 74 1.49 -6.52 -10.72
N ALA A 75 2.06 -6.18 -11.88
CA ALA A 75 1.34 -6.15 -13.16
C ALA A 75 0.81 -7.52 -13.60
N ILE A 76 1.41 -8.62 -13.10
CA ILE A 76 1.00 -10.00 -13.36
C ILE A 76 0.65 -10.65 -12.03
N SER A 77 -0.60 -11.08 -11.90
CA SER A 77 -1.06 -11.85 -10.73
C SER A 77 -0.44 -13.25 -10.75
N GLY A 78 0.22 -13.66 -9.65
CA GLY A 78 0.81 -15.00 -9.51
C GLY A 78 2.35 -15.04 -9.43
N LEU A 79 3.04 -13.91 -9.61
CA LEU A 79 4.51 -13.80 -9.46
C LEU A 79 4.96 -13.26 -8.09
N GLY A 80 4.07 -13.25 -7.09
CA GLY A 80 4.35 -12.73 -5.75
C GLY A 80 3.46 -11.53 -5.38
N SER A 81 3.61 -11.04 -4.14
CA SER A 81 2.81 -9.92 -3.59
C SER A 81 3.51 -8.55 -3.71
N SER A 82 4.79 -8.55 -4.10
CA SER A 82 5.66 -7.41 -4.31
C SER A 82 6.10 -7.39 -5.78
N ALA A 83 6.11 -6.21 -6.40
CA ALA A 83 6.88 -6.01 -7.63
C ALA A 83 8.33 -5.74 -7.21
N GLY A 84 9.26 -6.69 -7.45
CA GLY A 84 10.65 -6.56 -7.02
C GLY A 84 11.43 -7.88 -7.06
N PHE A 85 12.39 -8.02 -6.15
CA PHE A 85 13.16 -9.24 -5.89
C PHE A 85 12.82 -9.76 -4.49
N ASP A 86 12.72 -11.08 -4.33
CA ASP A 86 12.69 -11.74 -3.01
C ASP A 86 14.06 -12.39 -2.79
N MET A 87 14.68 -12.13 -1.64
CA MET A 87 15.97 -12.71 -1.24
C MET A 87 15.82 -13.36 0.13
N GLU A 88 16.33 -14.58 0.26
CA GLU A 88 16.46 -15.28 1.53
C GLU A 88 17.91 -15.15 2.01
N LEU A 89 18.10 -14.76 3.26
CA LEU A 89 19.41 -14.73 3.89
C LEU A 89 19.60 -16.03 4.69
N GLN A 90 20.50 -16.90 4.23
CA GLN A 90 20.88 -18.10 4.97
C GLN A 90 22.05 -17.77 5.91
N ASP A 91 21.80 -17.93 7.21
CA ASP A 91 22.89 -17.98 8.18
C ASP A 91 23.58 -19.35 8.12
N HIS A 92 24.90 -19.33 7.91
CA HIS A 92 25.76 -20.52 7.91
C HIS A 92 26.61 -20.63 9.17
N ALA A 93 26.54 -19.65 10.08
CA ALA A 93 27.25 -19.68 11.35
C ALA A 93 26.30 -20.22 12.43
N GLY A 94 26.56 -21.47 12.86
CA GLY A 94 26.02 -21.98 14.12
C GLY A 94 26.65 -21.29 15.33
#